data_AF-A0A3D4WX74-F1
#
_entry.id   AF-A0A3D4WX74-F1
#
_cell.length_a   1.000
_cell.length_b   1.000
_cell.length_c   1.000
_cell.angle_alpha   90.00
_cell.angle_beta   90.00
_cell.angle_gamma   90.00
#
_symmetry.space_group_name_H-M   'P 1'
#
loop_
_entity.id
_entity.type
_entity.pdbx_description
1 polymer ?
#
loop_
_entity_poly.entity_id
_entity_poly.type
_entity_poly.pdbx_seq_one_letter_code
_entity_poly.pdbx_strand_id
1 'polypeptide(L)'
;MTELRVRVDQDLCTGDGLCVQYAPEVFEFDVDGLAYVKDESGEMQLAADATVDVPAHLRLEVIDAAKECPGECIHIHRGPDSHQLSEDERAQVRLELTA
;
A
#
# COMPACT_ATOMS: atom_id res chain seq x y z
N MET A 1 0.66 9.19 16.35
CA MET A 1 1.06 9.11 14.93
C MET A 1 0.45 7.83 14.38
N THR A 2 -0.39 7.88 13.36
CA THR A 2 -1.09 6.70 12.83
C THR A 2 -0.12 5.79 12.09
N GLU A 3 0.24 4.64 12.65
CA GLU A 3 1.09 3.65 12.01
C GLU A 3 0.28 2.83 11.00
N LEU A 4 0.76 2.78 9.76
CA LEU A 4 0.12 2.07 8.67
C LEU A 4 1.08 1.03 8.11
N ARG A 5 0.54 -0.12 7.76
CA ARG A 5 1.23 -1.17 7.03
C ARG A 5 0.49 -1.46 5.73
N VAL A 6 1.20 -1.90 4.71
CA VAL A 6 0.62 -2.14 3.39
C VAL A 6 1.10 -3.46 2.79
N ARG A 7 0.20 -4.13 2.06
CA ARG A 7 0.49 -5.28 1.20
C ARG A 7 -0.23 -5.14 -0.14
N VAL A 8 0.24 -5.88 -1.13
CA VAL A 8 -0.44 -6.07 -2.41
C VAL A 8 -0.91 -7.52 -2.51
N ASP A 9 -2.16 -7.74 -2.88
CA ASP A 9 -2.72 -9.05 -3.21
C ASP A 9 -2.41 -9.36 -4.69
N GLN A 10 -1.53 -10.33 -4.93
CA GLN A 10 -1.09 -10.71 -6.27
C GLN A 10 -2.21 -11.34 -7.10
N ASP A 11 -3.22 -11.98 -6.49
CA ASP A 11 -4.32 -12.61 -7.22
C ASP A 11 -5.31 -11.57 -7.80
N LEU A 12 -5.36 -10.38 -7.18
CA LEU A 12 -6.21 -9.27 -7.62
C LEU A 12 -5.46 -8.22 -8.46
N CYS A 13 -4.13 -8.25 -8.44
CA CYS A 13 -3.32 -7.26 -9.16
C CYS A 13 -3.45 -7.45 -10.68
N THR A 14 -3.85 -6.38 -11.37
CA THR A 14 -4.03 -6.36 -12.83
C THR A 14 -2.87 -5.73 -13.60
N GLY A 15 -1.82 -5.28 -12.91
CA GLY A 15 -0.63 -4.68 -13.53
C GLY A 15 -0.83 -3.24 -14.07
N ASP A 16 -1.80 -2.49 -13.55
CA ASP A 16 -2.12 -1.14 -14.04
C ASP A 16 -1.04 -0.08 -13.72
N GLY A 17 -0.34 -0.24 -12.60
CA GLY A 17 0.87 0.54 -12.29
C GLY A 17 0.64 1.91 -11.66
N LEU A 18 -0.60 2.28 -11.32
CA LEU A 18 -0.89 3.50 -10.56
C LEU A 18 -0.17 3.53 -9.21
N CYS A 19 -0.07 2.39 -8.50
CA CYS A 19 0.64 2.32 -7.22
C CYS A 19 2.10 2.78 -7.30
N VAL A 20 2.82 2.32 -8.33
CA VAL A 20 4.21 2.71 -8.60
C VAL A 20 4.30 4.20 -8.98
N GLN A 21 3.29 4.75 -9.66
CA GLN A 21 3.25 6.18 -9.98
C GLN A 21 3.00 7.07 -8.75
N TYR A 22 2.14 6.63 -7.84
CA TYR A 22 1.81 7.38 -6.61
C TYR A 22 2.90 7.29 -5.55
N ALA A 23 3.46 6.10 -5.31
CA ALA A 23 4.44 5.85 -4.25
C ALA A 23 5.53 4.85 -4.70
N PRO A 24 6.44 5.26 -5.61
CA PRO A 24 7.50 4.39 -6.15
C PRO A 24 8.51 3.93 -5.09
N GLU A 25 8.61 4.60 -3.94
CA GLU A 25 9.44 4.11 -2.83
C GLU A 25 8.81 2.91 -2.11
N VAL A 26 7.50 2.73 -2.20
CA VAL A 26 6.75 1.66 -1.51
C VAL A 26 6.38 0.53 -2.46
N PHE A 27 6.09 0.82 -3.73
CA PHE A 27 5.64 -0.17 -4.70
C PHE A 27 6.62 -0.30 -5.87
N GLU A 28 6.79 -1.52 -6.36
CA GLU A 28 7.59 -1.82 -7.54
C GLU A 28 7.02 -3.03 -8.27
N PHE A 29 7.22 -3.10 -9.59
CA PHE A 29 6.84 -4.26 -10.40
C PHE A 29 7.97 -5.29 -10.47
N ASP A 30 7.61 -6.57 -10.39
CA ASP A 30 8.51 -7.65 -10.76
C ASP A 30 8.32 -8.05 -12.25
N VAL A 31 9.13 -8.98 -12.72
CA VAL A 31 9.17 -9.50 -14.09
C VAL A 31 7.88 -10.21 -14.52
N ASP A 32 7.01 -10.56 -13.58
CA ASP A 32 5.69 -11.15 -13.83
C ASP A 32 4.60 -10.11 -14.15
N GLY A 33 4.91 -8.81 -13.99
CA GLY A 33 3.99 -7.71 -14.22
C GLY A 33 3.07 -7.39 -13.03
N LEU A 34 3.30 -8.01 -11.87
CA LEU A 34 2.55 -7.75 -10.64
C LEU A 34 3.31 -6.79 -9.72
N ALA A 35 2.56 -6.02 -8.94
CA ALA A 35 3.14 -5.09 -7.97
C ALA A 35 3.46 -5.80 -6.66
N TYR A 36 4.59 -5.40 -6.08
CA TYR A 36 5.08 -5.84 -4.78
C TYR A 36 5.41 -4.63 -3.92
N VAL A 37 5.47 -4.85 -2.60
CA VAL A 37 5.87 -3.83 -1.64
C VAL A 37 7.38 -3.86 -1.40
N LYS A 38 7.97 -2.69 -1.12
CA LYS A 38 9.35 -2.52 -0.69
C LYS A 38 9.43 -2.17 0.78
N ASP A 39 10.39 -2.76 1.48
CA ASP A 39 10.68 -2.40 2.86
C ASP A 39 11.48 -1.09 2.96
N GLU A 40 11.84 -0.69 4.18
CA GLU A 40 12.62 0.52 4.42
C GLU A 40 14.03 0.52 3.80
N SER A 41 14.56 -0.67 3.49
CA SER A 41 15.84 -0.82 2.80
C SER A 41 15.70 -0.66 1.28
N GLY A 42 14.47 -0.56 0.78
CA GLY A 42 14.15 -0.56 -0.64
C GLY A 42 14.16 -1.96 -1.26
N GLU A 43 14.20 -3.02 -0.45
CA GLU A 43 14.16 -4.40 -0.94
C GLU A 43 12.72 -4.84 -1.18
N MET A 44 12.47 -5.35 -2.39
CA MET A 44 11.17 -5.88 -2.79
C MET A 44 10.86 -7.18 -2.03
N GLN A 45 9.66 -7.26 -1.47
CA GLN A 45 9.21 -8.40 -0.69
C GLN A 45 8.30 -9.29 -1.54
N LEU A 46 8.82 -10.45 -1.97
CA LEU A 46 8.16 -11.33 -2.94
C LEU A 46 7.19 -12.36 -2.34
N ALA A 47 7.07 -12.42 -1.01
CA ALA A 47 6.11 -13.32 -0.36
C ALA A 47 4.67 -12.81 -0.56
N ALA A 48 3.71 -13.70 -0.81
CA ALA A 48 2.34 -13.33 -1.17
C ALA A 48 1.58 -12.54 -0.07
N ASP A 49 1.97 -12.68 1.19
CA ASP A 49 1.40 -11.96 2.34
C ASP A 49 2.37 -10.90 2.89
N ALA A 50 3.43 -10.59 2.17
CA ALA A 50 4.42 -9.60 2.57
C ALA A 50 3.76 -8.27 2.88
N THR A 51 4.06 -7.75 4.06
CA THR A 51 3.48 -6.52 4.57
C THR A 51 4.60 -5.65 5.14
N VAL A 52 4.69 -4.41 4.67
CA VAL A 52 5.75 -3.46 5.07
C VAL A 52 5.14 -2.26 5.80
N ASP A 53 5.94 -1.59 6.62
CA ASP A 53 5.56 -0.31 7.23
C ASP A 53 5.52 0.80 6.17
N VAL A 54 4.52 1.66 6.26
CA VAL A 54 4.40 2.83 5.38
C VAL A 54 5.12 4.02 6.00
N PRO A 55 6.16 4.57 5.34
CA PRO A 55 6.85 5.76 5.82
C PRO A 55 5.88 6.92 6.05
N ALA A 56 6.07 7.67 7.14
CA ALA A 56 5.12 8.70 7.55
C ALA A 56 4.82 9.75 6.46
N HIS A 57 5.81 10.04 5.60
CA HIS A 57 5.72 11.00 4.52
C HIS A 57 5.07 10.47 3.23
N LEU A 58 4.77 9.16 3.16
CA LEU A 58 4.13 8.50 1.99
C LEU A 58 2.73 7.97 2.30
N ARG A 59 2.20 8.23 3.50
CA ARG A 59 0.90 7.67 3.92
C ARG A 59 -0.26 8.17 3.07
N LEU A 60 -0.22 9.43 2.66
CA LEU A 60 -1.28 10.00 1.81
C LEU A 60 -1.25 9.37 0.42
N GLU A 61 -0.06 9.22 -0.14
CA GLU A 61 0.21 8.64 -1.46
C GLU A 61 -0.18 7.15 -1.49
N VAL A 62 0.13 6.39 -0.44
CA VAL A 62 -0.28 4.98 -0.32
C VAL A 62 -1.81 4.84 -0.19
N ILE A 63 -2.47 5.73 0.56
CA ILE A 63 -3.94 5.74 0.65
C ILE A 63 -4.56 6.07 -0.71
N ASP A 64 -4.04 7.07 -1.42
CA ASP A 64 -4.53 7.45 -2.76
C ASP A 64 -4.28 6.33 -3.78
N ALA A 65 -3.10 5.70 -3.75
CA ALA A 65 -2.79 4.55 -4.57
C ALA A 65 -3.82 3.42 -4.37
N ALA A 66 -4.17 3.12 -3.11
CA ALA A 66 -5.14 2.08 -2.79
C ALA A 66 -6.57 2.44 -3.20
N LYS A 67 -6.92 3.73 -3.20
CA LYS A 67 -8.23 4.23 -3.66
C LYS A 67 -8.37 4.20 -5.17
N GLU A 68 -7.30 4.49 -5.90
CA GLU A 68 -7.32 4.59 -7.36
C GLU A 68 -6.93 3.26 -8.06
N CYS A 69 -6.55 2.22 -7.28
CA CYS A 69 -6.18 0.91 -7.82
C CYS A 69 -7.38 0.19 -8.44
N PRO A 70 -7.40 -0.07 -9.76
CA PRO A 70 -8.56 -0.69 -10.42
C PRO A 70 -8.82 -2.13 -9.98
N GLY A 71 -7.77 -2.84 -9.54
CA GLY A 71 -7.88 -4.22 -9.06
C GLY A 71 -8.23 -4.32 -7.57
N GLU A 72 -8.33 -3.19 -6.85
CA GLU A 72 -8.56 -3.15 -5.40
C GLU A 72 -7.57 -4.02 -4.59
N CYS A 73 -6.37 -4.24 -5.14
CA CYS A 73 -5.41 -5.21 -4.62
C CYS A 73 -4.49 -4.66 -3.51
N ILE A 74 -4.67 -3.41 -3.10
CA ILE A 74 -3.78 -2.75 -2.11
C ILE A 74 -4.50 -2.69 -0.76
N HIS A 75 -4.00 -3.47 0.19
CA HIS A 75 -4.57 -3.58 1.52
C HIS A 75 -3.74 -2.79 2.52
N ILE A 76 -4.39 -1.87 3.23
CA ILE A 76 -3.77 -1.05 4.27
C ILE A 76 -4.26 -1.55 5.63
N HIS A 77 -3.33 -1.79 6.54
CA HIS A 77 -3.59 -2.24 7.89
C HIS A 77 -3.18 -1.18 8.90
N ARG A 78 -3.92 -1.10 10.02
CA ARG A 78 -3.55 -0.25 11.14
C ARG A 78 -2.54 -0.97 12.03
N GLY A 79 -1.31 -0.46 12.10
CA GLY A 79 -0.28 -0.85 13.07
C GLY A 79 -0.18 -2.36 13.36
N PRO A 80 0.24 -2.76 14.58
CA PRO A 80 0.42 -4.17 14.94
C PRO A 80 -0.88 -4.97 15.02
N ASP A 81 -2.04 -4.31 15.06
CA ASP A 81 -3.36 -4.93 15.22
C ASP A 81 -3.83 -5.73 14.00
N SER A 82 -3.09 -5.70 12.88
CA SER A 82 -3.39 -6.43 11.63
C SER A 82 -4.78 -6.16 11.04
N HIS A 83 -5.54 -5.23 11.63
CA HIS A 83 -6.87 -4.84 11.17
C HIS A 83 -6.75 -4.13 9.84
N GLN A 84 -7.30 -4.76 8.81
CA GLN A 84 -7.38 -4.15 7.49
C GLN A 84 -8.41 -3.02 7.53
N LEU A 85 -7.99 -1.84 7.08
CA LEU A 85 -8.84 -0.68 6.97
C LEU A 85 -9.82 -0.85 5.81
N SER A 86 -11.10 -0.63 6.08
CA SER A 86 -12.14 -0.41 5.08
C SER A 86 -11.91 0.89 4.29
N GLU A 87 -12.65 1.10 3.21
CA GLU A 87 -12.63 2.37 2.46
C GLU A 87 -12.95 3.59 3.33
N ASP A 88 -14.00 3.51 4.14
CA ASP A 88 -14.39 4.60 5.04
C ASP A 88 -13.31 4.89 6.09
N GLU A 89 -12.68 3.86 6.65
CA GLU A 89 -11.58 4.02 7.61
C GLU A 89 -10.34 4.65 6.94
N ARG A 90 -10.01 4.25 5.71
CA ARG A 90 -8.93 4.87 4.92
C ARG A 90 -9.21 6.35 4.65
N ALA A 91 -10.45 6.70 4.30
CA ALA A 91 -10.85 8.09 4.08
C ALA A 91 -10.75 8.93 5.36
N GLN A 92 -11.14 8.38 6.51
CA GLN A 92 -10.98 9.05 7.80
C GLN A 92 -9.51 9.28 8.15
N VAL A 93 -8.65 8.26 8.01
CA VAL A 93 -7.21 8.39 8.26
C VAL A 93 -6.58 9.44 7.34
N ARG A 94 -7.00 9.51 6.07
CA ARG A 94 -6.54 10.55 5.14
C ARG A 94 -6.88 11.95 5.66
N LEU A 95 -8.12 12.18 6.10
CA LEU A 95 -8.53 13.47 6.66
C LEU A 95 -7.69 13.85 7.88
N GLU A 96 -7.43 12.89 8.78
CA GLU A 96 -6.57 13.07 9.96
C GLU A 96 -5.13 13.47 9.60
N LEU A 97 -4.59 12.94 8.50
CA LEU A 97 -3.22 13.26 8.03
C LEU A 97 -3.11 14.62 7.34
N THR A 98 -4.22 15.18 6.87
CA THR A 98 -4.27 16.50 6.19
C THR A 98 -4.69 17.65 7.10
N ALA A 99 -5.08 17.35 8.34
CA ALA A 99 -5.53 18.32 9.34
C ALA A 99 -4.36 18.90 10.16
#